data_AF-A0A7S1Z278-F1
#
_entry.id   AF-A0A7S1Z278-F1
#
_cell.length_a   1.000
_cell.length_b   1.000
_cell.length_c   1.000
_cell.angle_alpha   90.00
_cell.angle_beta   90.00
_cell.angle_gamma   90.00
#
_symmetry.space_group_name_H-M   'P 1'
#
loop_
_entity.id
_entity.type
_entity.pdbx_description
1 polymer ?
#
loop_
_entity_poly.entity_id
_entity_poly.type
_entity_poly.pdbx_seq_one_letter_code
_entity_poly.pdbx_strand_id
1 'polypeptide(L)'
;AAKAAPAAKATPAAKSAPAKLEPQASERKAVSDAKAAAATAKSNVAKAAQNSSNAKKAFDKDSEAVSAAERKLTSNKKDLLRENDKLATIRSKGTAKGDKAVSALDAQSKKVAAAKDAVKTAESDLAAAKAKASASGKAASTAESAYASAQRSEANAKKAVDGAESKLAQAVTKAEKEAKAAKEAKAKADTAAKEAKA
;
A
#
# COMPACT_ATOMS: atom_id res chain seq x y z
N ALA A 1 84.95 44.56 11.74
CA ALA A 1 83.86 45.05 10.87
C ALA A 1 83.30 43.88 10.07
N ALA A 2 82.05 43.47 10.35
CA ALA A 2 81.24 42.70 9.41
C ALA A 2 79.78 42.93 9.80
N LYS A 3 79.04 43.49 8.86
CA LYS A 3 77.75 44.15 8.95
C LYS A 3 76.64 43.09 8.89
N ALA A 4 75.75 43.08 9.88
CA ALA A 4 74.52 42.30 9.83
C ALA A 4 73.64 42.80 8.66
N ALA A 5 73.26 41.89 7.77
CA ALA A 5 72.25 42.15 6.74
C ALA A 5 70.86 41.73 7.28
N PRO A 6 69.81 42.55 7.10
CA PRO A 6 68.50 42.26 7.65
C PRO A 6 67.74 41.21 6.83
N ALA A 7 66.97 40.39 7.57
CA ALA A 7 66.09 39.35 7.07
C ALA A 7 65.04 39.91 6.09
N ALA A 8 64.97 39.33 4.89
CA ALA A 8 63.88 39.54 3.94
C ALA A 8 62.60 38.92 4.52
N LYS A 9 61.64 39.77 4.91
CA LYS A 9 60.27 39.34 5.23
C LYS A 9 59.63 38.79 3.94
N ALA A 10 59.41 37.48 3.91
CA ALA A 10 58.57 36.85 2.90
C ALA A 10 57.12 37.33 3.07
N THR A 11 56.62 38.03 2.08
CA THR A 11 55.20 38.36 1.93
C THR A 11 54.43 37.06 1.71
N PRO A 12 53.40 36.72 2.51
CA PRO A 12 52.57 35.57 2.18
C PRO A 12 51.79 35.89 0.91
N ALA A 13 52.02 35.07 -0.12
CA ALA A 13 51.29 35.09 -1.38
C ALA A 13 49.79 35.13 -1.12
N ALA A 14 49.11 36.05 -1.80
CA ALA A 14 47.66 36.09 -1.88
C ALA A 14 47.17 34.70 -2.32
N LYS A 15 46.60 33.95 -1.36
CA LYS A 15 45.89 32.71 -1.66
C LYS A 15 44.81 33.06 -2.67
N SER A 16 44.96 32.45 -3.84
CA SER A 16 44.00 32.37 -4.92
C SER A 16 42.59 32.24 -4.37
N ALA A 17 41.70 33.07 -4.91
CA ALA A 17 40.27 33.02 -4.66
C ALA A 17 39.75 31.57 -4.77
N PRO A 18 38.98 31.07 -3.80
CA PRO A 18 38.41 29.74 -3.91
C PRO A 18 37.43 29.70 -5.09
N ALA A 19 37.48 28.58 -5.79
CA ALA A 19 36.73 28.26 -7.00
C ALA A 19 35.26 28.68 -6.92
N LYS A 20 34.82 29.37 -7.98
CA LYS A 20 33.42 29.58 -8.32
C LYS A 20 32.73 28.22 -8.59
N LEU A 21 31.49 28.08 -8.06
CA LEU A 21 30.35 27.21 -8.49
C LEU A 21 30.39 25.75 -8.02
N GLU A 22 29.47 25.17 -7.23
CA GLU A 22 28.23 25.59 -6.56
C GLU A 22 28.16 24.87 -5.19
N PRO A 23 28.30 25.55 -4.05
CA PRO A 23 28.26 24.92 -2.71
C PRO A 23 26.86 24.40 -2.28
N GLN A 24 25.97 24.16 -3.23
CA GLN A 24 24.58 23.72 -3.01
C GLN A 24 24.11 22.65 -4.03
N ALA A 25 24.93 22.29 -5.02
CA ALA A 25 24.51 21.37 -6.08
C ALA A 25 24.14 19.99 -5.53
N SER A 26 24.91 19.50 -4.56
CA SER A 26 24.65 18.25 -3.83
C SER A 26 23.33 18.27 -3.08
N GLU A 27 23.03 19.36 -2.37
CA GLU A 27 21.83 19.53 -1.57
C GLU A 27 20.59 19.70 -2.46
N ARG A 28 20.72 20.45 -3.57
CA ARG A 28 19.66 20.58 -4.58
C ARG A 28 19.36 19.23 -5.23
N LYS A 29 20.39 18.44 -5.54
CA LYS A 29 20.21 17.08 -6.05
C LYS A 29 19.52 16.18 -5.02
N ALA A 30 19.93 16.25 -3.75
CA ALA A 30 19.30 15.47 -2.68
C ALA A 30 17.81 15.81 -2.50
N VAL A 31 17.43 17.10 -2.59
CA VAL A 31 16.01 17.52 -2.58
C VAL A 31 15.27 16.95 -3.79
N SER A 32 15.86 17.01 -4.99
CA SER A 32 15.26 16.46 -6.20
C SER A 32 15.05 14.94 -6.10
N ASP A 33 16.07 14.21 -5.64
CA ASP A 33 16.00 12.76 -5.47
C ASP A 33 14.94 12.38 -4.41
N ALA A 34 14.88 13.12 -3.30
CA ALA A 34 13.87 12.92 -2.26
C ALA A 34 12.45 13.19 -2.78
N LYS A 35 12.26 14.24 -3.60
CA LYS A 35 10.96 14.54 -4.23
C LYS A 35 10.55 13.46 -5.22
N ALA A 36 11.48 12.94 -6.01
CA ALA A 36 11.22 11.82 -6.92
C ALA A 36 10.82 10.54 -6.14
N ALA A 37 11.51 10.26 -5.03
CA ALA A 37 11.16 9.15 -4.14
C ALA A 37 9.76 9.33 -3.51
N ALA A 38 9.43 10.54 -3.05
CA ALA A 38 8.11 10.85 -2.51
C ALA A 38 6.99 10.73 -3.55
N ALA A 39 7.22 11.17 -4.79
CA ALA A 39 6.27 10.99 -5.89
C ALA A 39 6.04 9.50 -6.21
N THR A 40 7.10 8.70 -6.20
CA THR A 40 7.02 7.24 -6.37
C THR A 40 6.23 6.60 -5.22
N ALA A 41 6.51 6.97 -3.98
CA ALA A 41 5.80 6.46 -2.81
C ALA A 41 4.30 6.80 -2.87
N LYS A 42 3.95 8.05 -3.24
CA LYS A 42 2.56 8.48 -3.44
C LYS A 42 1.84 7.66 -4.52
N SER A 43 2.50 7.40 -5.65
CA SER A 43 1.96 6.53 -6.70
C SER A 43 1.71 5.11 -6.19
N ASN A 44 2.62 4.57 -5.38
CA ASN A 44 2.47 3.25 -4.76
C ASN A 44 1.31 3.21 -3.77
N VAL A 45 1.08 4.27 -2.99
CA VAL A 45 -0.10 4.40 -2.11
C VAL A 45 -1.39 4.35 -2.91
N ALA A 46 -1.48 5.09 -4.01
CA ALA A 46 -2.67 5.08 -4.87
C ALA A 46 -2.96 3.69 -5.45
N LYS A 47 -1.92 3.00 -5.96
CA LYS A 47 -2.06 1.62 -6.47
C LYS A 47 -2.45 0.64 -5.37
N ALA A 48 -1.85 0.73 -4.18
CA ALA A 48 -2.16 -0.14 -3.06
C ALA A 48 -3.59 0.10 -2.53
N ALA A 49 -4.07 1.36 -2.52
CA ALA A 49 -5.44 1.70 -2.18
C ALA A 49 -6.44 1.07 -3.14
N GLN A 50 -6.18 1.19 -4.46
CA GLN A 50 -7.02 0.57 -5.49
C GLN A 50 -7.04 -0.96 -5.35
N ASN A 51 -5.90 -1.57 -5.10
CA ASN A 51 -5.80 -3.02 -4.91
C ASN A 51 -6.55 -3.49 -3.65
N SER A 52 -6.43 -2.76 -2.52
CA SER A 52 -7.23 -3.05 -1.31
C SER A 52 -8.73 -2.96 -1.60
N SER A 53 -9.17 -1.88 -2.26
CA SER A 53 -10.58 -1.69 -2.63
C SER A 53 -11.10 -2.82 -3.51
N ASN A 54 -10.34 -3.21 -4.53
CA ASN A 54 -10.72 -4.30 -5.43
C ASN A 54 -10.78 -5.65 -4.71
N ALA A 55 -9.80 -5.94 -3.85
CA ALA A 55 -9.77 -7.18 -3.06
C ALA A 55 -10.95 -7.25 -2.09
N LYS A 56 -11.32 -6.12 -1.46
CA LYS A 56 -12.50 -6.03 -0.59
C LYS A 56 -13.80 -6.27 -1.36
N LYS A 57 -13.97 -5.66 -2.53
CA LYS A 57 -15.15 -5.91 -3.40
C LYS A 57 -15.26 -7.39 -3.79
N ALA A 58 -14.13 -8.05 -4.08
CA ALA A 58 -14.13 -9.47 -4.39
C ALA A 58 -14.54 -10.32 -3.18
N PHE A 59 -14.04 -9.99 -1.98
CA PHE A 59 -14.44 -10.64 -0.74
C PHE A 59 -15.93 -10.46 -0.44
N ASP A 60 -16.46 -9.23 -0.56
CA ASP A 60 -17.87 -8.95 -0.30
C ASP A 60 -18.78 -9.77 -1.25
N LYS A 61 -18.42 -9.83 -2.55
CA LYS A 61 -19.13 -10.66 -3.53
C LYS A 61 -19.10 -12.15 -3.21
N ASP A 62 -17.96 -12.67 -2.76
CA ASP A 62 -17.87 -14.09 -2.38
C ASP A 62 -18.63 -14.38 -1.07
N SER A 63 -18.67 -13.43 -0.13
CA SER A 63 -19.47 -13.50 1.09
C SER A 63 -20.98 -13.50 0.81
N GLU A 64 -21.43 -12.69 -0.15
CA GLU A 64 -22.81 -12.74 -0.66
C GLU A 64 -23.13 -14.10 -1.29
N ALA A 65 -22.18 -14.68 -2.04
CA ALA A 65 -22.35 -16.01 -2.63
C ALA A 65 -22.48 -17.10 -1.56
N VAL A 66 -21.74 -17.01 -0.44
CA VAL A 66 -21.93 -17.89 0.73
C VAL A 66 -23.35 -17.75 1.27
N SER A 67 -23.81 -16.52 1.49
CA SER A 67 -25.16 -16.26 2.00
C SER A 67 -26.24 -16.81 1.08
N ALA A 68 -26.08 -16.69 -0.24
CA ALA A 68 -26.99 -17.26 -1.23
C ALA A 68 -26.98 -18.80 -1.19
N ALA A 69 -25.81 -19.42 -1.07
CA ALA A 69 -25.68 -20.88 -0.96
C ALA A 69 -26.32 -21.41 0.34
N GLU A 70 -26.19 -20.70 1.47
CA GLU A 70 -26.84 -21.06 2.74
C GLU A 70 -28.36 -21.01 2.66
N ARG A 71 -28.91 -19.99 1.98
CA ARG A 71 -30.35 -19.88 1.72
C ARG A 71 -30.84 -21.03 0.85
N LYS A 72 -30.12 -21.36 -0.22
CA LYS A 72 -30.44 -22.48 -1.11
C LYS A 72 -30.42 -23.81 -0.36
N LEU A 73 -29.38 -24.06 0.45
CA LEU A 73 -29.29 -25.25 1.28
C LEU A 73 -30.46 -25.37 2.26
N THR A 74 -30.83 -24.26 2.90
CA THR A 74 -31.97 -24.22 3.84
C THR A 74 -33.28 -24.51 3.11
N SER A 75 -33.50 -23.96 1.91
CA SER A 75 -34.67 -24.27 1.09
C SER A 75 -34.73 -25.76 0.73
N ASN A 76 -33.62 -26.32 0.23
CA ASN A 76 -33.55 -27.73 -0.16
C ASN A 76 -33.80 -28.67 1.04
N LYS A 77 -33.30 -28.32 2.23
CA LYS A 77 -33.58 -29.08 3.47
C LYS A 77 -35.06 -29.04 3.83
N LYS A 78 -35.72 -27.89 3.70
CA LYS A 78 -37.18 -27.77 3.91
C LYS A 78 -37.96 -28.61 2.91
N ASP A 79 -37.56 -28.63 1.64
CA ASP A 79 -38.23 -29.44 0.63
C ASP A 79 -38.03 -30.94 0.87
N LEU A 80 -36.82 -31.35 1.27
CA LEU A 80 -36.57 -32.72 1.69
C LEU A 80 -37.46 -33.14 2.86
N LEU A 81 -37.64 -32.29 3.87
CA LEU A 81 -38.55 -32.56 4.99
C LEU A 81 -39.99 -32.74 4.49
N ARG A 82 -40.50 -31.83 3.65
CA ARG A 82 -41.84 -31.94 3.06
C ARG A 82 -42.05 -33.22 2.26
N GLU A 83 -41.07 -33.61 1.45
CA GLU A 83 -41.18 -34.84 0.66
C GLU A 83 -41.12 -36.10 1.55
N ASN A 84 -40.36 -36.07 2.65
CA ASN A 84 -40.37 -37.14 3.66
C ASN A 84 -41.72 -37.20 4.41
N ASP A 85 -42.31 -36.08 4.79
CA ASP A 85 -43.61 -36.05 5.47
C ASP A 85 -44.73 -36.62 4.58
N LYS A 86 -44.69 -36.29 3.27
CA LYS A 86 -45.58 -36.90 2.26
C LYS A 86 -45.37 -38.40 2.17
N LEU A 87 -44.11 -38.86 2.14
CA LEU A 87 -43.78 -40.29 2.11
C LEU A 87 -44.30 -41.01 3.37
N ALA A 88 -44.11 -40.42 4.55
CA ALA A 88 -44.62 -40.93 5.82
C ALA A 88 -46.15 -41.00 5.82
N THR A 89 -46.82 -39.97 5.28
CA THR A 89 -48.28 -39.93 5.13
C THR A 89 -48.79 -41.02 4.19
N ILE A 90 -48.11 -41.27 3.06
CA ILE A 90 -48.47 -42.35 2.13
C ILE A 90 -48.29 -43.71 2.81
N ARG A 91 -47.21 -43.89 3.58
CA ARG A 91 -46.96 -45.11 4.36
C ARG A 91 -48.01 -45.33 5.45
N SER A 92 -48.41 -44.29 6.18
CA SER A 92 -49.38 -44.40 7.27
C SER A 92 -50.82 -44.59 6.78
N LYS A 93 -51.18 -44.00 5.64
CA LYS A 93 -52.47 -44.23 4.96
C LYS A 93 -52.50 -45.52 4.14
N GLY A 94 -51.37 -46.21 4.02
CA GLY A 94 -51.16 -47.43 3.25
C GLY A 94 -51.68 -48.72 3.89
N THR A 95 -52.88 -48.71 4.48
CA THR A 95 -53.65 -49.93 4.79
C THR A 95 -54.42 -50.47 3.58
N ALA A 96 -54.26 -49.89 2.38
CA ALA A 96 -54.86 -50.41 1.15
C ALA A 96 -53.86 -51.26 0.35
N LYS A 97 -53.95 -52.58 0.51
CA LYS A 97 -53.27 -53.58 -0.34
C LYS A 97 -53.68 -53.36 -1.82
N GLY A 98 -52.71 -53.15 -2.72
CA GLY A 98 -52.93 -53.08 -4.17
C GLY A 98 -51.88 -52.26 -4.94
N ASP A 99 -51.76 -52.50 -6.25
CA ASP A 99 -50.70 -51.94 -7.13
C ASP A 99 -50.63 -50.41 -7.12
N LYS A 100 -51.77 -49.72 -6.97
CA LYS A 100 -51.83 -48.24 -6.93
C LYS A 100 -51.10 -47.64 -5.71
N ALA A 101 -51.11 -48.31 -4.57
CA ALA A 101 -50.41 -47.85 -3.37
C ALA A 101 -48.89 -48.03 -3.50
N VAL A 102 -48.47 -49.12 -4.15
CA VAL A 102 -47.06 -49.41 -4.45
C VAL A 102 -46.49 -48.37 -5.41
N SER A 103 -47.20 -48.03 -6.49
CA SER A 103 -46.77 -47.01 -7.45
C SER A 103 -46.65 -45.61 -6.82
N ALA A 104 -47.57 -45.22 -5.93
CA ALA A 104 -47.50 -43.94 -5.24
C ALA A 104 -46.29 -43.86 -4.28
N LEU A 105 -45.98 -44.97 -3.60
CA LEU A 105 -44.85 -45.06 -2.68
C LEU A 105 -43.50 -45.03 -3.42
N ASP A 106 -43.40 -45.69 -4.58
CA ASP A 106 -42.22 -45.64 -5.45
C ASP A 106 -42.00 -44.23 -6.02
N ALA A 107 -43.06 -43.61 -6.57
CA ALA A 107 -42.99 -42.25 -7.12
C ALA A 107 -42.56 -41.23 -6.05
N GLN A 108 -43.09 -41.33 -4.83
CA GLN A 108 -42.71 -40.42 -3.74
C GLN A 108 -41.29 -40.70 -3.23
N SER A 109 -40.87 -41.97 -3.18
CA SER A 109 -39.49 -42.34 -2.79
C SER A 109 -38.45 -41.77 -3.76
N LYS A 110 -38.75 -41.74 -5.07
CA LYS A 110 -37.92 -41.08 -6.08
C LYS A 110 -37.80 -39.57 -5.86
N LYS A 111 -38.88 -38.89 -5.49
CA LYS A 111 -38.83 -37.45 -5.14
C LYS A 111 -37.99 -37.17 -3.90
N VAL A 112 -38.08 -38.02 -2.88
CA VAL A 112 -37.22 -37.94 -1.69
C VAL A 112 -35.75 -38.14 -2.07
N ALA A 113 -35.43 -39.12 -2.93
CA ALA A 113 -34.08 -39.33 -3.42
C ALA A 113 -33.54 -38.09 -4.15
N ALA A 114 -34.32 -37.54 -5.09
CA ALA A 114 -33.95 -36.32 -5.81
C ALA A 114 -33.76 -35.12 -4.87
N ALA A 115 -34.61 -34.96 -3.84
CA ALA A 115 -34.45 -33.91 -2.85
C ALA A 115 -33.19 -34.09 -1.97
N LYS A 116 -32.80 -35.33 -1.66
CA LYS A 116 -31.52 -35.63 -0.97
C LYS A 116 -30.32 -35.24 -1.82
N ASP A 117 -30.36 -35.58 -3.12
CA ASP A 117 -29.29 -35.21 -4.05
C ASP A 117 -29.17 -33.69 -4.17
N ALA A 118 -30.30 -32.98 -4.24
CA ALA A 118 -30.32 -31.51 -4.24
C ALA A 118 -29.73 -30.89 -2.96
N VAL A 119 -29.96 -31.50 -1.79
CA VAL A 119 -29.31 -31.10 -0.53
C VAL A 119 -27.80 -31.33 -0.62
N LYS A 120 -27.36 -32.51 -1.06
CA LYS A 120 -25.94 -32.85 -1.18
C LYS A 120 -25.20 -31.90 -2.12
N THR A 121 -25.78 -31.58 -3.27
CA THR A 121 -25.22 -30.58 -4.20
C THR A 121 -25.14 -29.21 -3.54
N ALA A 122 -26.19 -28.75 -2.85
CA ALA A 122 -26.17 -27.45 -2.18
C ALA A 122 -25.16 -27.38 -1.02
N GLU A 123 -24.91 -28.49 -0.31
CA GLU A 123 -23.84 -28.58 0.69
C GLU A 123 -22.45 -28.45 0.05
N SER A 124 -22.25 -29.08 -1.11
CA SER A 124 -21.01 -28.95 -1.87
C SER A 124 -20.82 -27.52 -2.40
N ASP A 125 -21.87 -26.91 -2.94
CA ASP A 125 -21.86 -25.52 -3.42
C ASP A 125 -21.49 -24.57 -2.27
N LEU A 126 -22.06 -24.78 -1.08
CA LEU A 126 -21.77 -24.00 0.12
C LEU A 126 -20.30 -24.15 0.56
N ALA A 127 -19.77 -25.37 0.55
CA ALA A 127 -18.38 -25.62 0.89
C ALA A 127 -17.43 -24.90 -0.09
N ALA A 128 -17.72 -24.97 -1.40
CA ALA A 128 -16.96 -24.27 -2.42
C ALA A 128 -17.03 -22.74 -2.26
N ALA A 129 -18.21 -22.19 -1.99
CA ALA A 129 -18.39 -20.76 -1.73
C ALA A 129 -17.60 -20.30 -0.49
N LYS A 130 -17.62 -21.08 0.60
CA LYS A 130 -16.85 -20.78 1.82
C LYS A 130 -15.35 -20.82 1.58
N ALA A 131 -14.86 -21.79 0.81
CA ALA A 131 -13.45 -21.87 0.45
C ALA A 131 -13.02 -20.63 -0.36
N LYS A 132 -13.85 -20.20 -1.31
CA LYS A 132 -13.58 -19.00 -2.12
C LYS A 132 -13.60 -17.71 -1.29
N ALA A 133 -14.61 -17.53 -0.44
CA ALA A 133 -14.70 -16.38 0.48
C ALA A 133 -13.52 -16.31 1.45
N SER A 134 -13.03 -17.47 1.93
CA SER A 134 -11.82 -17.53 2.77
C SER A 134 -10.57 -17.07 2.01
N ALA A 135 -10.41 -17.51 0.75
CA ALA A 135 -9.29 -17.10 -0.09
C ALA A 135 -9.32 -15.60 -0.42
N SER A 136 -10.48 -15.06 -0.80
CA SER A 136 -10.62 -13.61 -1.06
C SER A 136 -10.51 -12.78 0.22
N GLY A 137 -10.94 -13.30 1.38
CA GLY A 137 -10.74 -12.65 2.68
C GLY A 137 -9.26 -12.53 3.05
N LYS A 138 -8.46 -13.58 2.81
CA LYS A 138 -6.99 -13.52 2.97
C LYS A 138 -6.37 -12.51 2.01
N ALA A 139 -6.80 -12.49 0.75
CA ALA A 139 -6.29 -11.54 -0.23
C ALA A 139 -6.61 -10.08 0.16
N ALA A 140 -7.84 -9.81 0.65
CA ALA A 140 -8.24 -8.50 1.15
C ALA A 140 -7.39 -8.06 2.33
N SER A 141 -7.15 -8.94 3.31
CA SER A 141 -6.28 -8.64 4.46
C SER A 141 -4.83 -8.34 4.06
N THR A 142 -4.27 -9.11 3.11
CA THR A 142 -2.93 -8.85 2.56
C THR A 142 -2.87 -7.50 1.84
N ALA A 143 -3.88 -7.19 1.02
CA ALA A 143 -3.93 -5.93 0.29
C ALA A 143 -4.07 -4.71 1.23
N GLU A 144 -4.86 -4.84 2.29
CA GLU A 144 -4.99 -3.81 3.33
C GLU A 144 -3.66 -3.58 4.06
N SER A 145 -2.95 -4.66 4.39
CA SER A 145 -1.64 -4.58 5.04
C SER A 145 -0.59 -3.93 4.14
N ALA A 146 -0.63 -4.23 2.84
CA ALA A 146 0.21 -3.58 1.83
C ALA A 146 -0.11 -2.08 1.69
N TYR A 147 -1.40 -1.72 1.74
CA TYR A 147 -1.83 -0.32 1.72
C TYR A 147 -1.33 0.46 2.94
N ALA A 148 -1.48 -0.08 4.14
CA ALA A 148 -0.95 0.52 5.37
C ALA A 148 0.59 0.69 5.31
N SER A 149 1.29 -0.29 4.74
CA SER A 149 2.74 -0.23 4.56
C SER A 149 3.15 0.85 3.54
N ALA A 150 2.41 0.99 2.44
CA ALA A 150 2.62 2.05 1.46
C ALA A 150 2.43 3.44 2.08
N GLN A 151 1.39 3.64 2.91
CA GLN A 151 1.16 4.91 3.61
C GLN A 151 2.33 5.27 4.55
N ARG A 152 2.88 4.29 5.26
CA ARG A 152 4.08 4.50 6.10
C ARG A 152 5.29 4.88 5.26
N SER A 153 5.47 4.26 4.09
CA SER A 153 6.53 4.59 3.16
C SER A 153 6.40 6.02 2.62
N GLU A 154 5.19 6.46 2.25
CA GLU A 154 4.93 7.84 1.83
C GLU A 154 5.23 8.85 2.95
N ALA A 155 4.79 8.57 4.18
CA ALA A 155 5.07 9.44 5.32
C ALA A 155 6.58 9.59 5.58
N ASN A 156 7.35 8.50 5.45
CA ASN A 156 8.80 8.52 5.60
C ASN A 156 9.48 9.27 4.44
N ALA A 157 9.01 9.09 3.20
CA ALA A 157 9.53 9.81 2.05
C ALA A 157 9.27 11.33 2.17
N LYS A 158 8.11 11.73 2.69
CA LYS A 158 7.81 13.13 2.99
C LYS A 158 8.75 13.72 4.03
N LYS A 159 9.01 13.00 5.14
CA LYS A 159 10.00 13.41 6.14
C LYS A 159 11.41 13.55 5.54
N ALA A 160 11.78 12.70 4.59
CA ALA A 160 13.06 12.79 3.90
C ALA A 160 13.14 14.04 3.00
N VAL A 161 12.04 14.41 2.33
CA VAL A 161 11.95 15.69 1.59
C VAL A 161 12.14 16.87 2.54
N ASP A 162 11.37 16.92 3.63
CA ASP A 162 11.46 18.02 4.60
C ASP A 162 12.88 18.14 5.19
N GLY A 163 13.53 17.01 5.48
CA GLY A 163 14.92 16.96 5.94
C GLY A 163 15.93 17.43 4.89
N ALA A 164 15.76 17.05 3.62
CA ALA A 164 16.61 17.50 2.52
C ALA A 164 16.44 19.01 2.26
N GLU A 165 15.21 19.52 2.30
CA GLU A 165 14.92 20.94 2.13
C GLU A 165 15.50 21.78 3.26
N SER A 166 15.43 21.30 4.51
CA SER A 166 16.06 21.96 5.66
C SER A 166 17.58 22.04 5.52
N LYS A 167 18.23 20.94 5.09
CA LYS A 167 19.69 20.94 4.83
C LYS A 167 20.06 21.90 3.71
N LEU A 168 19.28 21.94 2.64
CA LEU A 168 19.48 22.91 1.55
C LEU A 168 19.36 24.35 2.07
N ALA A 169 18.35 24.67 2.88
CA ALA A 169 18.17 26.00 3.46
C ALA A 169 19.35 26.41 4.36
N GLN A 170 19.89 25.48 5.17
CA GLN A 170 21.07 25.71 5.99
C GLN A 170 22.33 25.95 5.12
N ALA A 171 22.54 25.13 4.08
CA ALA A 171 23.64 25.31 3.14
C ALA A 171 23.55 26.66 2.40
N VAL A 172 22.34 27.08 2.03
CA VAL A 172 22.07 28.41 1.45
C VAL A 172 22.46 29.52 2.40
N THR A 173 21.97 29.48 3.63
CA THR A 173 22.26 30.51 4.64
C THR A 173 23.77 30.60 4.93
N LYS A 174 24.47 29.46 5.00
CA LYS A 174 25.92 29.42 5.22
C LYS A 174 26.68 30.05 4.05
N ALA A 175 26.34 29.68 2.82
CA ALA A 175 26.96 30.23 1.62
C ALA A 175 26.75 31.76 1.51
N GLU A 176 25.58 32.26 1.87
CA GLU A 176 25.29 33.71 1.89
C GLU A 176 26.16 34.47 2.89
N LYS A 177 26.33 33.93 4.10
CA LYS A 177 27.20 34.52 5.14
C LYS A 177 28.66 34.56 4.69
N GLU A 178 29.16 33.46 4.13
CA GLU A 178 30.53 33.38 3.61
C GLU A 178 30.75 34.34 2.44
N ALA A 179 29.79 34.44 1.52
CA ALA A 179 29.85 35.39 0.41
C ALA A 179 29.85 36.85 0.88
N LYS A 180 29.07 37.18 1.91
CA LYS A 180 29.06 38.53 2.51
C LYS A 180 30.40 38.86 3.17
N ALA A 181 30.93 37.94 3.98
CA ALA A 181 32.24 38.12 4.62
C ALA A 181 33.38 38.26 3.59
N ALA A 182 33.35 37.48 2.51
CA ALA A 182 34.33 37.58 1.43
C ALA A 182 34.26 38.93 0.69
N LYS A 183 33.05 39.46 0.44
CA LYS A 183 32.87 40.80 -0.14
C LYS A 183 33.41 41.91 0.76
N GLU A 184 33.12 41.84 2.07
CA GLU A 184 33.61 42.82 3.05
C GLU A 184 35.14 42.77 3.20
N ALA A 185 35.74 41.58 3.23
CA ALA A 185 37.19 41.41 3.28
C ALA A 185 37.86 41.97 2.01
N LYS A 186 37.28 41.70 0.83
CA LYS A 186 37.77 42.26 -0.43
C LYS A 186 37.68 43.80 -0.44
N ALA A 187 36.56 44.37 0.00
CA ALA A 187 36.41 45.82 0.07
C ALA A 187 37.47 46.46 0.96
N LYS A 188 37.74 45.90 2.15
CA LYS A 188 38.80 46.38 3.06
C LYS A 188 40.19 46.28 2.43
N ALA A 189 40.49 45.17 1.74
CA ALA A 189 41.76 44.98 1.05
C ALA A 189 41.94 45.99 -0.11
N ASP A 190 40.88 46.26 -0.87
CA ASP A 190 40.89 47.24 -1.96
C ASP A 190 41.08 48.68 -1.43
N THR A 191 40.50 49.02 -0.26
CA THR A 191 40.72 50.33 0.39
C THR A 191 42.17 50.48 0.86
N ALA A 192 42.70 49.49 1.59
CA ALA A 192 44.08 49.52 2.08
C ALA A 192 45.11 49.60 0.93
N ALA A 193 44.85 48.92 -0.19
CA ALA A 193 45.71 48.98 -1.36
C ALA A 193 45.69 50.34 -2.09
N LYS A 194 44.61 51.12 -1.97
CA LYS A 194 44.53 52.49 -2.50
C LYS A 194 45.27 53.48 -1.60
N GLU A 195 45.12 53.36 -0.28
CA GLU A 195 45.81 54.22 0.69
C GLU A 195 47.33 54.01 0.65
N ALA A 196 47.81 52.79 0.44
CA ALA A 196 49.25 52.51 0.34
C ALA A 196 49.92 53.00 -0.96
N LYS A 197 49.15 53.51 -1.93
CA LYS A 197 49.65 54.04 -3.23
C LYS A 197 49.53 55.56 -3.37
N ALA A 198 48.93 56.23 -2.38
CA ALA A 198 48.83 57.69 -2.29
C ALA A 198 49.97 58.25 -1.45
#